data_AF-A0A846HF92-F1
#
_entry.id   AF-A0A846HF92-F1
#
_cell.length_a   1.000
_cell.length_b   1.000
_cell.length_c   1.000
_cell.angle_alpha   90.00
_cell.angle_beta   90.00
_cell.angle_gamma   90.00
#
_symmetry.space_group_name_H-M   'P 1'
#
loop_
_entity.id
_entity.type
_entity.pdbx_description
1 polymer ?
#
loop_
_entity_poly.entity_id
_entity_poly.type
_entity_poly.pdbx_seq_one_letter_code
_entity_poly.pdbx_strand_id
1 'polypeptide(L)' 'MKPPTSSTPSNLEIQDTGIGIVPKEIDILLQAFGQTETGRQSQQGTRLGLAISHKYVHKYY' A
#
# COMPACT_ATOMS: atom_id res chain seq x y z
N MET A 1 1.72 -7.66 -38.73
CA MET A 1 2.01 -6.38 -38.05
C MET A 1 1.91 -6.62 -36.56
N LYS A 2 2.99 -6.38 -35.80
CA LYS A 2 2.99 -6.42 -34.33
C LYS A 2 2.45 -5.06 -33.82
N PRO A 3 1.60 -5.01 -32.78
CA PRO A 3 1.16 -3.73 -32.22
C PRO A 3 2.36 -2.97 -31.64
N PRO A 4 2.33 -1.62 -31.61
CA PRO A 4 3.39 -0.85 -30.96
C PRO A 4 3.40 -1.16 -29.45
N THR A 5 4.38 -1.96 -29.03
CA THR A 5 4.69 -2.20 -27.63
C THR A 5 5.59 -1.09 -27.11
N SER A 6 5.05 -0.13 -26.37
CA SER A 6 5.78 0.62 -25.33
C SER A 6 4.85 1.60 -24.58
N SER A 7 3.76 1.12 -24.00
CA SER A 7 3.11 1.85 -22.91
C SER A 7 3.76 1.40 -21.60
N THR A 8 4.86 2.04 -21.22
CA THR A 8 5.42 1.85 -19.87
C THR A 8 4.29 2.18 -18.87
N PRO A 9 3.98 1.31 -17.90
CA PRO A 9 3.00 1.67 -16.89
C PRO A 9 3.46 2.95 -16.18
N SER A 10 2.56 3.93 -16.07
CA SER A 10 2.85 5.18 -15.37
C SER A 10 3.00 4.88 -13.88
N ASN A 11 4.20 5.09 -13.34
CA ASN A 11 4.43 4.99 -11.90
C ASN A 11 3.68 6.13 -11.19
N LEU A 12 2.87 5.77 -10.19
CA LEU A 12 2.22 6.72 -9.30
C LEU A 12 2.92 6.65 -7.94
N GLU A 13 3.37 7.79 -7.44
CA GLU A 13 4.09 7.90 -6.17
C GLU A 13 3.35 8.85 -5.24
N ILE A 14 3.30 8.49 -3.95
CA ILE A 14 2.70 9.28 -2.88
C ILE A 14 3.71 9.36 -1.76
N GLN A 15 3.96 10.57 -1.25
CA GLN A 15 4.86 10.81 -0.14
C GLN A 15 4.07 11.26 1.10
N ASP A 16 4.29 10.59 2.22
CA ASP A 16 3.79 10.97 3.54
C ASP A 16 4.85 11.78 4.30
N THR A 17 4.44 12.82 5.03
CA THR A 17 5.32 13.68 5.86
C THR A 17 5.28 13.32 7.35
N GLY A 18 4.59 12.24 7.71
CA GLY A 18 4.46 11.76 9.07
C GLY A 18 5.73 11.11 9.60
N ILE A 19 5.59 10.43 10.73
CA ILE A 19 6.71 9.84 11.48
C ILE A 19 7.43 8.70 10.76
N GLY A 20 6.92 8.26 9.60
CA GLY A 20 7.44 7.12 8.86
C GLY A 20 7.03 5.76 9.43
N ILE A 21 7.63 4.71 8.89
CA ILE A 21 7.31 3.31 9.22
C ILE A 21 8.63 2.56 9.38
N VAL A 22 8.75 1.75 10.43
CA VAL A 22 9.95 0.93 10.65
C VAL A 22 10.02 -0.15 9.57
N PRO A 23 11.20 -0.42 8.95
CA PRO A 23 11.30 -1.38 7.84
C PRO A 23 10.72 -2.77 8.13
N LYS A 24 10.88 -3.26 9.36
CA LYS A 24 10.35 -4.56 9.82
C LYS A 24 8.82 -4.64 9.87
N GLU A 25 8.13 -3.51 9.80
CA GLU A 25 6.67 -3.43 9.87
C GLU A 25 6.02 -3.28 8.50
N ILE A 26 6.80 -3.08 7.43
CA ILE A 26 6.28 -2.91 6.06
C ILE A 26 5.45 -4.13 5.64
N ASP A 27 5.90 -5.34 5.94
CA ASP A 27 5.18 -6.56 5.58
C ASP A 27 3.82 -6.69 6.30
N ILE A 28 3.69 -6.08 7.48
CA ILE A 28 2.47 -6.12 8.30
C ILE A 28 1.43 -5.13 7.78
N LEU A 29 1.85 -4.03 7.16
CA LEU A 29 0.97 -3.00 6.60
C LEU A 29 0.05 -3.51 5.49
N LEU A 30 0.52 -4.50 4.73
CA LEU A 30 -0.24 -5.12 3.65
C LEU A 30 -1.17 -6.24 4.14
N GLN A 31 -1.03 -6.66 5.41
CA GLN A 31 -1.89 -7.67 6.00
C GLN A 31 -3.21 -7.04 6.44
N ALA A 32 -4.31 -7.68 6.08
CA ALA A 32 -5.61 -7.31 6.61
C ALA A 32 -5.58 -7.42 8.14
N PHE A 33 -6.04 -6.37 8.83
CA PHE A 33 -6.02 -6.28 10.30
C PHE A 33 -4.62 -6.24 10.93
N GLY A 34 -3.54 -6.25 10.14
CA GLY A 34 -2.17 -6.01 10.59
C GLY A 34 -2.02 -4.61 11.18
N GLN A 35 -1.30 -4.49 12.29
CA GLN A 35 -1.20 -3.25 13.05
C GLN A 35 0.22 -3.02 13.52
N THR A 36 0.84 -1.96 13.01
CA THR A 36 2.12 -1.46 13.50
C THR A 36 1.98 -0.98 14.95
N GLU A 37 3.09 -0.86 15.66
CA GLU A 37 3.11 -0.38 17.05
C GLU A 37 2.45 1.01 17.19
N THR A 38 2.69 1.90 16.23
CA THR A 38 2.04 3.21 16.13
C THR A 38 0.52 3.10 15.91
N GLY A 39 0.08 2.16 15.09
CA GLY A 39 -1.35 1.92 14.82
C GLY A 39 -2.13 1.44 16.04
N ARG A 40 -1.47 0.83 17.05
CA ARG A 40 -2.07 0.47 18.35
C ARG A 40 -2.41 1.68 19.20
N GLN A 41 -1.65 2.76 19.09
CA GLN A 41 -1.85 3.95 19.91
C GLN A 41 -3.04 4.80 19.43
N SER A 42 -3.42 4.75 18.15
CA SER A 42 -4.53 5.56 17.63
C SER A 42 -5.92 5.00 17.92
N GLN A 43 -6.05 3.72 18.29
CA GLN A 43 -7.32 3.01 18.61
C GLN A 43 -8.48 3.21 17.61
N GLN A 44 -8.21 3.59 16.37
CA GLN A 44 -9.22 3.92 15.37
C GLN A 44 -8.99 3.18 14.05
N GLY A 45 -10.07 2.94 13.30
CA GLY A 45 -10.07 2.33 11.97
C GLY A 45 -10.04 0.79 11.94
N THR A 46 -10.57 0.20 10.85
CA THR A 46 -10.59 -1.25 10.61
C THR A 46 -9.26 -1.80 10.07
N ARG A 47 -8.31 -0.91 9.73
CA ARG A 47 -7.00 -1.25 9.15
C ARG A 47 -7.08 -2.15 7.92
N LEU A 48 -8.08 -1.88 7.08
CA LEU A 48 -8.27 -2.55 5.80
C LEU A 48 -7.83 -1.69 4.60
N GLY A 49 -7.66 -0.37 4.77
CA GLY A 49 -7.45 0.56 3.65
C GLY A 49 -6.29 0.18 2.75
N LEU A 50 -5.08 0.02 3.31
CA LEU A 50 -3.88 -0.28 2.52
C LEU A 50 -3.92 -1.70 1.92
N ALA A 51 -4.42 -2.68 2.67
CA ALA A 51 -4.62 -4.04 2.18
C ALA A 51 -5.64 -4.12 1.03
N ILE A 52 -6.71 -3.30 1.06
CA ILE A 52 -7.67 -3.18 -0.03
C ILE A 52 -7.02 -2.50 -1.23
N SER A 53 -6.34 -1.37 -1.05
CA SER A 53 -5.65 -0.68 -2.15
C SER A 53 -4.66 -1.60 -2.87
N HIS A 54 -3.85 -2.36 -2.13
CA HIS A 54 -2.93 -3.35 -2.70
C HIS A 54 -3.66 -4.41 -3.55
N LYS A 55 -4.79 -4.93 -3.07
CA LYS A 55 -5.63 -5.88 -3.83
C LYS A 55 -6.21 -5.29 -5.10
N TYR A 56 -6.64 -4.02 -5.09
CA TYR A 56 -7.20 -3.36 -6.26
C TYR A 56 -6.13 -3.10 -7.33
N VAL A 57 -4.94 -2.62 -6.93
CA VAL A 57 -3.82 -2.44 -7.86
C VAL A 57 -3.50 -3.76 -8.54
N HIS A 58 -3.29 -4.83 -7.78
CA HIS A 58 -2.94 -6.14 -8.33
C HIS A 58 -4.05 -6.79 -9.19
N LYS A 59 -5.33 -6.41 -8.97
CA LYS A 59 -6.47 -6.97 -9.71
C LYS A 59 -6.75 -6.25 -11.02
N TYR A 60 -6.54 -4.93 -11.07
CA TYR A 60 -7.02 -4.09 -12.17
C TYR A 60 -5.91 -3.45 -13.01
N TYR A 61 -4.66 -3.50 -12.55
CA TYR A 61 -3.48 -2.95 -13.22
C TYR A 61 -2.39 -4.01 -13.31
#